data_AF-A0A086AG75-F1
#
_entry.id   AF-A0A086AG75-F1
#
_cell.length_a   1.000
_cell.length_b   1.000
_cell.length_c   1.000
_cell.angle_alpha   90.00
_cell.angle_beta   90.00
_cell.angle_gamma   90.00
#
_symmetry.space_group_name_H-M   'P 1'
#
loop_
_entity.id
_entity.type
_entity.pdbx_description
1 polymer ?
#
loop_
_entity_poly.entity_id
_entity_poly.type
_entity_poly.pdbx_seq_one_letter_code
_entity_poly.pdbx_strand_id
1 'polypeptide(L)' 'MLIILFSLAISCSESSDSTSEAKSSTSSTCPTKTCGDFTTQAQAQATYNGNKKCYKNLDSDGDGIACENLSK' A
#
# COMPACT_ATOMS: atom_id res chain seq x y z
N MET A 1 32.27 17.80 30.56
CA MET A 1 31.59 19.11 30.46
C MET A 1 31.20 19.28 28.99
N LEU A 2 30.17 18.60 28.48
CA LEU A 2 28.72 18.82 28.60
C LEU A 2 28.26 20.20 28.10
N ILE A 3 27.68 20.26 26.88
CA ILE A 3 26.45 20.99 26.44
C ILE A 3 26.00 20.31 25.11
N ILE A 4 25.06 19.34 25.06
CA ILE A 4 23.58 19.40 25.00
C ILE A 4 22.98 19.90 23.65
N LEU A 5 22.36 18.94 22.94
CA LEU A 5 21.06 18.92 22.23
C LEU A 5 20.59 20.16 21.45
N PHE A 6 20.23 19.98 20.17
CA PHE A 6 18.90 20.30 19.64
C PHE A 6 18.74 19.71 18.23
N SER A 7 18.43 18.41 18.16
CA SER A 7 17.80 17.80 17.01
C SER A 7 16.32 18.12 17.10
N LEU A 8 15.75 18.94 16.21
CA LEU A 8 14.30 18.97 15.90
C LEU A 8 14.08 19.93 14.72
N ALA A 9 14.56 19.51 13.55
CA ALA A 9 14.00 19.96 12.29
C ALA A 9 13.35 18.73 11.66
N ILE A 10 12.03 18.69 11.62
CA ILE A 10 11.25 18.40 10.42
C ILE A 10 9.83 18.92 10.66
N SER A 11 9.40 19.65 9.64
CA SER A 11 8.20 20.46 9.50
C SER A 11 6.90 19.64 9.50
N CYS A 12 5.79 20.34 9.71
CA CYS A 12 4.43 19.88 9.91
C CYS A 12 3.82 19.11 8.73
N SER A 13 2.86 18.21 8.99
CA SER A 13 1.47 18.31 8.48
C SER A 13 0.57 17.21 9.04
N GLU A 14 -0.61 17.63 9.50
CA GLU A 14 -1.75 16.76 9.78
C GLU A 14 -2.41 16.29 8.47
N SER A 15 -3.04 15.11 8.54
CA SER A 15 -4.06 14.51 7.67
C SER A 15 -4.12 14.90 6.19
N SER A 16 -3.96 13.92 5.29
CA SER A 16 -4.53 14.02 3.93
C SER A 16 -4.87 12.64 3.38
N ASP A 17 -6.14 12.28 3.51
CA ASP A 17 -6.85 11.46 2.53
C ASP A 17 -6.65 12.13 1.17
N SER A 18 -6.04 11.42 0.23
CA SER A 18 -5.85 11.92 -1.14
C SER A 18 -5.94 10.72 -2.06
N THR A 19 -7.17 10.44 -2.47
CA THR A 19 -7.49 9.70 -3.68
C THR A 19 -6.69 10.29 -4.84
N SER A 20 -5.62 9.61 -5.24
CA SER A 20 -4.87 9.93 -6.44
C SER A 20 -4.36 8.64 -7.07
N GLU A 21 -5.20 8.10 -7.95
CA GLU A 21 -4.77 7.18 -8.98
C GLU A 21 -3.82 7.92 -9.93
N ALA A 22 -2.52 7.76 -9.72
CA ALA A 22 -1.54 7.39 -10.74
C ALA A 22 -0.11 7.65 -10.25
N LYS A 23 0.71 6.60 -10.42
CA LYS A 23 2.15 6.67 -10.69
C LYS A 23 3.06 7.13 -9.55
N SER A 24 3.51 6.10 -8.84
CA SER A 24 4.88 5.86 -8.35
C SER A 24 5.66 7.02 -7.72
N SER A 25 6.22 6.65 -6.56
CA SER A 25 7.42 7.21 -5.92
C SER A 25 7.28 8.63 -5.38
N THR A 26 6.85 8.74 -4.12
CA THR A 26 7.73 9.12 -2.98
C THR A 26 6.92 8.94 -1.68
N SER A 27 7.55 8.31 -0.67
CA SER A 27 7.07 8.07 0.72
C SER A 27 5.81 7.20 0.95
N SER A 28 6.05 5.90 1.14
CA SER A 28 5.44 5.02 2.16
C SER A 28 3.92 4.75 2.22
N THR A 29 3.07 5.33 1.37
CA THR A 29 1.63 5.03 1.42
C THR A 29 1.25 3.95 0.42
N CYS A 30 0.83 2.80 0.94
CA CYS A 30 0.33 1.69 0.13
C CYS A 30 -1.15 1.90 -0.24
N PRO A 31 -1.55 1.69 -1.51
CA PRO A 31 -2.94 1.84 -1.91
C PRO A 31 -3.83 0.78 -1.24
N THR A 32 -5.02 1.18 -0.80
CA THR A 32 -6.00 0.33 -0.10
C THR A 32 -6.93 -0.40 -1.07
N LYS A 33 -6.40 -1.03 -2.12
CA LYS A 33 -7.21 -1.81 -3.07
C LYS A 33 -7.58 -3.14 -2.44
N THR A 34 -8.83 -3.54 -2.50
CA THR A 34 -9.40 -4.79 -1.98
C THR A 34 -9.86 -5.72 -3.11
N CYS A 35 -10.24 -6.96 -2.81
CA CYS A 35 -10.77 -7.87 -3.82
C CYS A 35 -12.05 -7.36 -4.52
N GLY A 36 -12.83 -6.48 -3.88
CA GLY A 36 -14.01 -5.85 -4.49
C GLY A 36 -13.66 -4.84 -5.60
N ASP A 37 -12.40 -4.40 -5.69
CA ASP A 37 -11.92 -3.49 -6.74
C ASP A 37 -11.57 -4.22 -8.05
N PHE A 38 -11.65 -5.55 -8.08
CA PHE A 38 -11.28 -6.37 -9.23
C PHE A 38 -12.45 -7.20 -9.73
N THR A 39 -12.52 -7.38 -11.05
CA THR A 39 -13.55 -8.22 -11.67
C THR A 39 -13.13 -9.69 -11.67
N THR A 40 -11.83 -9.98 -11.81
CA THR A 40 -11.30 -11.35 -11.87
C THR A 40 -10.09 -11.55 -10.96
N GLN A 41 -9.90 -12.80 -10.56
CA GLN A 41 -8.74 -13.24 -9.79
C GLN A 41 -7.43 -12.88 -10.50
N ALA A 42 -7.37 -13.02 -11.83
CA ALA A 42 -6.18 -12.72 -12.61
C ALA A 42 -5.77 -11.22 -12.53
N GLN A 43 -6.74 -10.30 -12.52
CA GLN A 43 -6.47 -8.87 -12.36
C GLN A 43 -5.94 -8.54 -10.96
N ALA A 44 -6.54 -9.13 -9.92
CA ALA A 44 -6.10 -8.98 -8.55
C ALA A 44 -4.68 -9.54 -8.37
N GLN A 45 -4.41 -10.72 -8.94
CA GLN A 45 -3.09 -11.36 -8.89
C GLN A 45 -2.01 -10.52 -9.57
N ALA A 46 -2.30 -9.95 -10.74
CA ALA A 46 -1.36 -9.06 -11.42
C ALA A 46 -1.00 -7.84 -10.55
N THR A 47 -1.99 -7.27 -9.86
CA THR A 47 -1.79 -6.13 -8.95
C THR A 47 -0.96 -6.52 -7.73
N TYR A 48 -1.31 -7.63 -7.08
CA TYR A 48 -0.54 -8.17 -5.95
C TYR A 48 0.92 -8.43 -6.33
N ASN A 49 1.16 -9.06 -7.48
CA ASN A 49 2.51 -9.34 -7.97
C ASN A 49 3.31 -8.07 -8.29
N GLY A 50 2.66 -6.97 -8.66
CA GLY A 50 3.31 -5.68 -8.89
C GLY A 50 3.90 -5.05 -7.62
N ASN A 51 3.26 -5.24 -6.47
CA ASN A 51 3.78 -4.80 -5.16
C ASN A 51 3.14 -5.56 -3.99
N LYS A 52 3.69 -6.74 -3.66
CA LYS A 52 3.16 -7.60 -2.59
C LYS A 52 3.15 -6.93 -1.22
N LYS A 53 4.06 -5.99 -0.96
CA LYS A 53 4.09 -5.26 0.32
C LYS A 53 2.88 -4.34 0.46
N CYS A 54 2.51 -3.66 -0.62
CA CYS A 54 1.39 -2.72 -0.59
C CYS A 54 0.04 -3.37 -0.80
N TYR A 55 -0.02 -4.47 -1.52
CA TYR A 55 -1.25 -5.18 -1.83
C TYR A 55 -1.41 -6.47 -1.02
N LYS A 56 -0.73 -6.58 0.13
CA LYS A 56 -0.83 -7.77 1.01
C LYS A 56 -2.27 -8.12 1.40
N ASN A 57 -3.16 -7.14 1.38
CA ASN A 57 -4.57 -7.32 1.72
C ASN A 57 -5.37 -7.98 0.59
N LEU A 58 -4.81 -8.13 -0.62
CA LEU A 58 -5.39 -8.94 -1.68
C LEU A 58 -5.18 -10.45 -1.45
N ASP A 59 -4.20 -10.82 -0.64
CA ASP A 59 -3.80 -12.20 -0.29
C ASP A 59 -3.80 -12.30 1.24
N SER A 60 -5.00 -12.38 1.82
CA SER A 60 -5.19 -12.20 3.26
C SER A 60 -4.73 -13.39 4.09
N ASP A 61 -4.74 -14.59 3.52
CA ASP A 61 -4.24 -15.82 4.12
C ASP A 61 -2.75 -16.07 3.81
N GLY A 62 -2.21 -15.39 2.81
CA GLY A 62 -0.77 -15.40 2.52
C GLY A 62 -0.32 -16.65 1.77
N ASP A 63 -1.22 -17.30 1.04
CA ASP A 63 -0.90 -18.50 0.24
C ASP A 63 -0.25 -18.15 -1.11
N GLY A 64 -0.21 -16.86 -1.46
CA GLY A 64 0.36 -16.32 -2.69
C GLY A 64 -0.65 -16.16 -3.83
N ILE A 65 -1.91 -16.52 -3.61
CA ILE A 65 -3.02 -16.42 -4.54
C ILE A 65 -3.91 -15.26 -4.09
N ALA A 66 -3.84 -14.14 -4.80
CA ALA A 66 -4.65 -12.99 -4.46
C ALA A 66 -6.10 -13.21 -4.86
N CYS A 67 -7.04 -12.88 -3.95
CA CYS A 67 -8.47 -12.86 -4.18
C CYS A 67 -9.00 -14.15 -4.82
N GLU A 68 -8.66 -15.30 -4.23
CA GLU A 68 -9.01 -16.64 -4.71
C GLU A 68 -10.53 -16.90 -4.80
N ASN A 69 -11.32 -16.06 -4.14
CA ASN A 69 -12.79 -16.07 -4.18
C ASN A 69 -13.38 -15.40 -5.44
N LEU A 70 -12.58 -14.68 -6.24
CA LEU A 70 -13.01 -14.10 -7.50
C LEU A 70 -13.03 -15.16 -8.62
N SER A 71 -13.90 -14.95 -9.61
CA SER A 71 -13.90 -15.79 -10.81
C SER A 71 -12.57 -15.65 -11.57
N LYS A 72 -12.10 -16.75 -12.17
CA LYS A 72 -10.88 -16.78 -12.99
C LYS A 72 -11.10 -16.13 -14.35
#